data_AF-A0A1Q5RQN3-F1
#
_entry.id   AF-A0A1Q5RQN3-F1
#
_cell.length_a   1.000
_cell.length_b   1.000
_cell.length_c   1.000
_cell.angle_alpha   90.00
_cell.angle_beta   90.00
_cell.angle_gamma   90.00
#
_symmetry.space_group_name_H-M   'P 1'
#
loop_
_entity.id
_entity.type
_entity.pdbx_description
1 polymer ?
#
loop_
_entity_poly.entity_id
_entity_poly.type
_entity_poly.pdbx_seq_one_letter_code
_entity_poly.pdbx_strand_id
1 'polypeptide(L)'
;MRTMPGGQFTNLKEQARALGLAPRWPEIAKAYRDANELFGDIIKVTPSSKAIGDMALMMVSNGLTAQDVLVRQDIAFPSLEMMV
;
A
#
# COMPACT_ATOMS: atom_id res chain seq x y z
N MET A 1 -8.49 -9.75 -7.92
CA MET A 1 -7.33 -8.89 -8.26
C MET A 1 -7.84 -7.72 -9.11
N ARG A 2 -8.10 -6.55 -8.53
CA ARG A 2 -8.10 -5.30 -9.32
C ARG A 2 -6.65 -4.89 -9.45
N THR A 3 -6.14 -4.99 -10.67
CA THR A 3 -4.74 -5.25 -11.01
C THR A 3 -3.85 -4.09 -10.59
N MET A 4 -2.82 -4.40 -9.80
CA MET A 4 -1.68 -3.51 -9.62
C MET A 4 -1.05 -3.29 -11.01
N PRO A 5 -0.77 -2.05 -11.45
CA PRO A 5 -0.09 -1.82 -12.72
C PRO A 5 1.21 -2.62 -12.78
N GLY A 6 1.60 -3.14 -13.95
CA GLY A 6 2.80 -3.99 -14.08
C GLY A 6 4.08 -3.34 -13.52
N GLY A 7 4.27 -2.04 -13.79
CA GLY A 7 5.37 -1.27 -13.20
C GLY A 7 5.27 -1.12 -11.68
N GLN A 8 4.06 -0.92 -11.15
CA GLN A 8 3.82 -0.85 -9.71
C GLN A 8 4.10 -2.19 -9.02
N PHE A 9 3.78 -3.32 -9.65
CA PHE A 9 4.05 -4.64 -9.10
C PHE A 9 5.54 -4.88 -8.87
N THR A 10 6.34 -4.62 -9.91
CA THR A 10 7.79 -4.79 -9.82
C THR A 10 8.39 -3.84 -8.79
N ASN A 11 7.99 -2.56 -8.81
CA ASN A 11 8.48 -1.57 -7.85
C ASN A 11 8.11 -1.93 -6.41
N LEU A 12 6.87 -2.34 -6.15
CA LEU A 12 6.42 -2.69 -4.80
C LEU A 12 7.12 -3.93 -4.26
N LYS A 13 7.42 -4.92 -5.11
CA LYS A 13 8.24 -6.09 -4.72
C LYS A 13 9.65 -5.67 -4.31
N GLU A 14 10.27 -4.77 -5.06
CA GLU A 14 11.61 -4.27 -4.75
C GLU A 14 11.64 -3.48 -3.45
N GLN A 15 10.64 -2.62 -3.22
CA GLN A 15 10.47 -1.90 -1.95
C GLN A 15 10.27 -2.87 -0.78
N ALA A 16 9.39 -3.87 -0.94
CA ALA A 16 9.17 -4.90 0.07
C ALA A 16 10.47 -5.66 0.41
N ARG A 17 11.30 -5.96 -0.60
CA ARG A 17 12.60 -6.59 -0.42
C ARG A 17 13.56 -5.68 0.35
N ALA A 18 13.64 -4.40 0.01
CA ALA A 18 14.47 -3.42 0.70
C ALA A 18 14.11 -3.27 2.19
N LEU A 19 12.83 -3.48 2.54
CA LEU A 19 12.33 -3.44 3.92
C LEU A 19 12.41 -4.79 4.65
N GLY A 20 12.95 -5.85 4.03
CA GLY A 20 13.01 -7.19 4.63
C GLY A 20 11.65 -7.90 4.68
N LEU A 21 10.64 -7.40 3.97
CA LEU A 21 9.27 -7.93 3.94
C LEU A 21 8.98 -8.86 2.76
N ALA A 22 10.01 -9.24 1.97
CA ALA A 22 9.84 -10.12 0.81
C ALA A 22 9.05 -11.42 1.11
N PRO A 23 9.24 -12.12 2.23
CA PRO A 23 8.45 -13.32 2.56
C PRO A 23 6.96 -13.03 2.78
N ARG A 24 6.62 -11.79 3.14
CA ARG A 24 5.25 -11.32 3.42
C ARG A 24 4.57 -10.74 2.17
N TRP A 25 5.10 -11.03 0.98
CA TRP A 25 4.51 -10.57 -0.28
C TRP A 25 3.00 -10.83 -0.43
N PRO A 26 2.46 -12.02 -0.05
CA PRO A 26 1.01 -12.25 -0.13
C PRO A 26 0.20 -11.29 0.75
N GLU A 27 0.72 -10.94 1.92
CA GLU A 27 0.09 -9.96 2.84
C GLU A 27 0.13 -8.56 2.23
N ILE A 28 1.25 -8.15 1.64
CA ILE A 28 1.39 -6.85 0.96
C ILE A 28 0.41 -6.75 -0.21
N ALA A 29 0.28 -7.81 -1.01
CA ALA A 29 -0.67 -7.83 -2.12
C ALA A 29 -2.13 -7.75 -1.64
N LYS A 30 -2.44 -8.27 -0.44
CA LYS A 30 -3.74 -8.09 0.21
C LYS A 30 -3.92 -6.66 0.72
N ALA A 31 -2.97 -6.15 1.48
CA ALA A 31 -2.99 -4.79 2.02
C ALA A 31 -3.11 -3.73 0.91
N TYR A 32 -2.53 -3.96 -0.27
CA TYR A 32 -2.72 -3.09 -1.44
C TYR A 32 -4.19 -3.02 -1.91
N ARG A 33 -4.90 -4.15 -1.90
CA ARG A 33 -6.33 -4.16 -2.25
C ARG A 33 -7.14 -3.45 -1.18
N ASP A 34 -6.89 -3.77 0.08
CA ASP A 34 -7.59 -3.18 1.21
C ASP A 34 -7.35 -1.65 1.23
N ALA A 35 -6.11 -1.20 1.01
CA ALA A 35 -5.77 0.22 0.88
C ALA A 35 -6.48 0.88 -0.30
N ASN A 36 -6.55 0.23 -1.46
CA ASN A 36 -7.30 0.75 -2.61
C ASN A 36 -8.79 0.94 -2.28
N GLU A 37 -9.39 0.05 -1.50
CA GLU A 37 -10.78 0.18 -1.03
C GLU A 37 -10.91 1.34 -0.03
N LEU A 38 -9.96 1.51 0.89
CA LEU A 38 -9.91 2.66 1.80
C LEU A 38 -9.86 4.00 1.06
N PHE A 39 -9.15 4.06 -0.07
CA PHE A 39 -9.12 5.25 -0.93
C PHE A 39 -10.35 5.42 -1.83
N GLY A 40 -11.35 4.53 -1.75
CA GLY A 40 -12.59 4.63 -2.54
C GLY A 40 -12.49 4.02 -3.95
N ASP A 41 -11.60 3.05 -4.15
CA ASP A 41 -11.38 2.35 -5.42
C ASP A 41 -11.06 3.26 -6.61
N ILE A 42 -10.06 4.11 -6.41
CA ILE A 42 -9.58 5.06 -7.42
C ILE A 42 -8.88 4.39 -8.61
N ILE A 43 -8.76 5.13 -9.71
CA ILE A 43 -7.93 4.74 -10.85
C ILE A 43 -6.48 4.65 -10.37
N LYS A 44 -5.83 3.51 -10.65
CA LYS A 44 -4.47 3.16 -10.21
C LYS A 44 -3.46 3.49 -11.30
N VAL A 45 -3.10 4.76 -11.41
CA VAL A 45 -2.03 5.27 -12.27
C VAL A 45 -1.04 6.08 -11.43
N THR A 46 0.14 6.40 -11.93
CA THR A 46 1.03 7.29 -11.18
C THR A 46 0.36 8.67 -11.04
N PRO A 47 0.33 9.29 -9.84
CA PRO A 47 0.96 8.87 -8.58
C PRO A 47 0.06 8.07 -7.61
N SER A 48 -1.23 7.87 -7.91
CA SER A 48 -2.16 7.15 -7.03
C SER A 48 -1.77 5.70 -6.76
N SER A 49 -1.20 4.99 -7.73
CA SER A 49 -0.72 3.61 -7.54
C SER A 49 0.44 3.53 -6.55
N LYS A 50 1.30 4.56 -6.51
CA LYS A 50 2.39 4.68 -5.54
C LYS A 50 1.83 4.93 -4.14
N ALA A 51 0.89 5.86 -3.99
CA ALA A 51 0.23 6.13 -2.72
C ALA A 51 -0.42 4.88 -2.10
N ILE A 52 -1.14 4.09 -2.90
CA ILE A 52 -1.73 2.81 -2.46
C ILE A 52 -0.63 1.80 -2.06
N GLY A 53 0.48 1.75 -2.80
CA GLY A 53 1.64 0.89 -2.49
C GLY A 53 2.33 1.24 -1.17
N ASP A 54 2.62 2.53 -0.96
CA ASP A 54 3.26 3.03 0.25
C ASP A 54 2.36 2.78 1.48
N MET A 55 1.05 2.92 1.31
CA MET A 55 0.07 2.56 2.35
C MET A 55 0.08 1.07 2.68
N ALA A 56 0.13 0.20 1.67
CA ALA A 56 0.18 -1.25 1.86
C ALA A 56 1.45 -1.69 2.62
N LEU A 57 2.60 -1.10 2.27
CA LEU A 57 3.86 -1.37 2.98
C LEU A 57 3.80 -0.92 4.44
N MET A 58 3.26 0.27 4.70
CA MET A 58 3.09 0.78 6.07
C MET A 58 2.19 -0.15 6.89
N MET A 59 1.05 -0.56 6.34
CA MET A 59 0.12 -1.48 7.00
C MET A 59 0.80 -2.80 7.38
N VAL A 60 1.51 -3.44 6.45
CA VAL A 60 2.18 -4.72 6.72
C VAL A 60 3.35 -4.56 7.70
N SER A 61 4.14 -3.50 7.57
CA SER A 61 5.28 -3.21 8.46
C SER A 61 4.81 -3.03 9.91
N ASN A 62 3.69 -2.35 10.11
CA ASN A 62 3.14 -2.03 11.43
C ASN A 62 2.11 -3.06 11.93
N GLY A 63 1.82 -4.10 11.14
CA GLY A 63 0.81 -5.10 11.49
C GLY A 63 -0.62 -4.53 11.58
N LEU A 64 -0.93 -3.49 10.81
CA LEU A 64 -2.22 -2.82 10.81
C LEU A 64 -3.16 -3.43 9.76
N THR A 65 -4.42 -3.60 10.15
CA THR A 65 -5.52 -3.88 9.24
C THR A 65 -6.09 -2.58 8.66
N ALA A 66 -6.90 -2.70 7.61
CA ALA A 66 -7.61 -1.53 7.05
C ALA A 66 -8.56 -0.89 8.05
N GLN A 67 -9.12 -1.67 8.98
CA GLN A 67 -9.97 -1.14 10.03
C GLN A 67 -9.17 -0.36 11.07
N ASP A 68 -7.97 -0.83 11.44
CA ASP A 68 -7.07 -0.11 12.36
C ASP A 68 -6.74 1.28 11.81
N VAL A 69 -6.50 1.36 10.49
CA VAL A 69 -6.25 2.61 9.78
C VAL A 69 -7.39 3.63 9.92
N LEU A 70 -8.64 3.18 9.98
CA LEU A 70 -9.81 4.05 10.07
C LEU A 70 -10.10 4.54 11.51
N VAL A 71 -9.69 3.78 12.52
CA VAL A 71 -10.10 4.03 13.91
C VAL A 71 -8.99 4.57 14.80
N ARG A 72 -7.71 4.30 14.47
CA ARG A 72 -6.57 4.73 15.27
C ARG A 72 -6.14 6.15 14.90
N GLN A 73 -5.88 6.97 15.91
CA GLN A 73 -5.42 8.35 15.74
C GLN A 73 -3.88 8.48 15.77
N ASP A 74 -3.17 7.42 16.15
CA ASP A 74 -1.72 7.40 16.38
C ASP A 74 -0.92 6.79 15.22
N ILE A 75 -1.51 6.75 14.02
CA ILE A 75 -0.85 6.21 12.82
C ILE A 75 -0.07 7.33 12.14
N ALA A 76 1.25 7.13 12.03
CA ALA A 76 2.10 7.93 11.16
C ALA A 76 1.90 7.46 9.72
N PHE A 77 1.13 8.22 8.95
CA PHE A 77 0.92 7.95 7.53
C PHE A 77 2.20 8.22 6.74
N PRO A 78 2.47 7.43 5.67
CA PRO A 78 3.59 7.74 4.78
C PRO A 78 3.39 9.13 4.17
N SER A 79 4.49 9.81 3.88
CA SER A 79 4.46 11.02 3.05
C SER A 79 3.96 10.62 1.66
N LEU A 80 2.66 10.76 1.44
CA LEU A 80 2.08 10.65 0.12
C LEU A 80 2.59 11.86 -0.65
N GLU A 81 3.42 11.65 -1.67
CA GLU A 81 3.60 12.66 -2.70
C GLU A 81 2.21 12.88 -3.31
N MET A 82 1.46 13.82 -2.74
CA MET A 82 0.12 14.13 -3.18
C MET A 82 0.23 14.63 -4.62
N MET A 83 -0.73 14.18 -5.42
CA MET A 83 -1.03 14.69 -6.75
C MET A 83 -1.07 16.23 -6.70
N VAL A 84 0.03 16.86 -7.11
CA VAL A 84 0.04 18.24 -7.63
C VAL A 84 0.13 18.16 -9.14
#